data_AF-A0A814EH87-F1
#
_entry.id   AF-A0A814EH87-F1
#
_cell.length_a   1.000
_cell.length_b   1.000
_cell.length_c   1.000
_cell.angle_alpha   90.00
_cell.angle_beta   90.00
_cell.angle_gamma   90.00
#
_symmetry.space_group_name_H-M   'P 1'
#
loop_
_entity.id
_entity.type
_entity.pdbx_description
1 polymer ?
#
loop_
_entity_poly.entity_id
_entity_poly.type
_entity_poly.pdbx_seq_one_letter_code
_entity_poly.pdbx_strand_id
1 'polypeptide(L)'
;MFSKIKKLAKTSPSPVTSKDAIAPSLSPVTSKDSTGSSHSPVTSKDSSASSPYTTVALSQIVENFRILWLDANIDKTNPDCCNTLTRLRRVVSTVDTFTDVDPCVNFLKNIHDEKVFMIVSGRLGENIIPIIHSMTQLDSVFVFCSNKARYEHLMTAWPKVKGILTHIDTICKSLYQTAHHFNQDSMPMSFLSASGTSSSGSILNQSDLNFMYGQLFKEILLDINEDDEQSIKELAQYCREKYSNNQVELEKIDQFEREYHQYPPIWWYTCECFIYHMLNRALGTLDVDIILKMGFFIRDLHRDLEKLHSENIHRYKGQSLTVYRGQTFINAKFEKLKKMKGGLISFNNFLSTSQNEDVSINFSRRGLEKKPDSVGVLFHMTIDLEMSAIPFAAIEKTSSFESEKEVLFSTHSIFRVGEITPIDKKNSLWRINLTITNEINSKLRVLISNMREEIGTAKGWYRLNELLIKLGELDKAQKVCNLLKQKDGEACNPMLYAQLAQIARGKGECDEAAELYDKSIQFNKQSSKINKMESL
;
A
#
# COMPACT_ATOMS: atom_id res chain seq x y z
N MET A 1 0.98 4.48 27.28
CA MET A 1 2.10 4.81 26.36
C MET A 1 1.65 4.78 24.90
N PHE A 2 0.96 3.73 24.45
CA PHE A 2 0.50 3.56 23.06
C PHE A 2 -0.61 4.52 22.57
N SER A 3 -1.51 5.00 23.44
CA SER A 3 -2.48 6.05 23.04
C SER A 3 -1.82 7.40 22.72
N LYS A 4 -0.65 7.69 23.31
CA LYS A 4 0.17 8.87 22.97
C LYS A 4 0.89 8.71 21.63
N ILE A 5 1.26 7.49 21.25
CA ILE A 5 1.92 7.18 19.96
C ILE A 5 0.91 7.28 18.80
N LYS A 6 -0.33 6.81 18.99
CA LYS A 6 -1.42 6.94 17.99
C LYS A 6 -1.81 8.40 17.73
N LYS A 7 -1.62 9.29 18.70
CA LYS A 7 -1.86 10.74 18.56
C LYS A 7 -0.79 11.46 17.71
N LEU A 8 0.43 10.93 17.65
CA LEU A 8 1.53 11.46 16.83
C LEU A 8 1.47 10.99 15.37
N ALA A 9 0.91 9.81 15.11
CA ALA A 9 0.74 9.28 13.74
C ALA A 9 -0.41 9.92 12.94
N LYS A 10 -1.34 10.64 13.62
CA LYS A 10 -2.51 11.28 12.99
C LYS A 10 -2.35 12.78 12.68
N THR A 11 -1.20 13.38 12.98
CA THR A 11 -0.98 14.81 12.73
C THR A 11 -0.18 15.03 11.44
N SER A 12 -0.90 15.17 10.32
CA SER A 12 -0.43 15.93 9.16
C SER A 12 -0.32 17.41 9.55
N PRO A 13 0.70 18.16 9.12
CA PRO A 13 0.81 19.58 9.45
C PRO A 13 -0.17 20.38 8.59
N SER A 14 -1.20 20.96 9.21
CA SER A 14 -1.95 22.07 8.61
C SER A 14 -1.02 23.28 8.45
N PRO A 15 -1.10 24.05 7.35
CA PRO A 15 -0.21 25.18 7.12
C PRO A 15 -0.48 26.29 8.14
N VAL A 16 0.59 26.73 8.80
CA VAL A 16 0.62 27.92 9.64
C VAL A 16 0.39 29.14 8.74
N THR A 17 -0.81 29.73 8.80
CA THR A 17 -1.04 31.07 8.26
C THR A 17 -0.49 32.09 9.26
N SER A 18 0.61 32.73 8.89
CA SER A 18 1.10 33.95 9.53
C SER A 18 0.07 35.07 9.39
N LYS A 19 -0.52 35.50 10.50
CA LYS A 19 -1.23 36.78 10.60
C LYS A 19 -0.53 37.62 11.67
N ASP A 20 0.36 38.49 11.21
CA ASP A 20 0.75 39.70 11.92
C ASP A 20 0.57 40.86 10.95
N ALA A 21 -0.42 41.71 11.20
CA ALA A 21 -0.33 43.17 11.01
C ALA A 21 -1.66 43.87 11.37
N ILE A 22 -1.61 44.61 12.49
CA ILE A 22 -2.05 46.00 12.64
C ILE A 22 -3.57 46.30 12.56
N ALA A 23 -4.17 46.52 13.74
CA ALA A 23 -5.31 47.41 13.93
C ALA A 23 -4.83 48.89 13.96
N PRO A 24 -5.70 49.88 13.68
CA PRO A 24 -6.44 50.48 14.80
C PRO A 24 -7.85 51.06 14.52
N SER A 25 -8.52 51.35 15.64
CA SER A 25 -9.52 52.40 15.94
C SER A 25 -11.00 52.25 15.53
N LEU A 26 -11.85 51.90 16.53
CA LEU A 26 -12.94 52.69 17.16
C LEU A 26 -13.45 53.92 16.37
N SER A 27 -14.74 54.27 16.24
CA SER A 27 -16.02 53.85 16.88
C SER A 27 -17.21 54.60 16.18
N PRO A 28 -18.42 54.82 16.75
CA PRO A 28 -19.68 54.24 16.26
C PRO A 28 -20.76 55.28 15.83
N VAL A 29 -21.77 54.90 15.05
CA VAL A 29 -23.04 55.67 14.96
C VAL A 29 -24.26 54.74 14.83
N THR A 30 -25.25 55.10 15.65
CA THR A 30 -26.60 54.60 15.91
C THR A 30 -27.64 54.84 14.80
N SER A 31 -28.65 53.97 14.69
CA SER A 31 -30.11 54.27 14.55
C SER A 31 -30.84 53.02 14.02
N LYS A 32 -31.69 52.33 14.79
CA LYS A 32 -33.09 52.61 15.17
C LYS A 32 -34.14 52.06 14.17
N ASP A 33 -35.16 51.43 14.79
CA ASP A 33 -36.56 51.27 14.39
C ASP A 33 -36.90 50.12 13.40
N SER A 34 -37.49 48.99 13.86
CA SER A 34 -38.92 48.72 14.21
C SER A 34 -39.80 48.54 12.97
N THR A 35 -40.57 47.47 12.71
CA THR A 35 -41.74 46.94 13.45
C THR A 35 -42.38 45.75 12.67
N GLY A 36 -43.13 44.88 13.40
CA GLY A 36 -44.32 44.11 12.96
C GLY A 36 -44.18 42.93 11.97
N SER A 37 -44.46 41.66 12.33
CA SER A 37 -45.78 41.00 12.55
C SER A 37 -46.67 41.07 11.28
N SER A 38 -47.33 40.05 10.73
CA SER A 38 -47.71 38.66 11.06
C SER A 38 -48.49 38.09 9.85
N HIS A 39 -48.72 36.76 9.82
CA HIS A 39 -49.73 35.99 9.06
C HIS A 39 -49.33 35.29 7.74
N SER A 40 -49.21 33.96 7.85
CA SER A 40 -49.59 32.93 6.86
C SER A 40 -51.13 32.84 6.71
N PRO A 41 -51.74 31.95 5.88
CA PRO A 41 -51.21 30.96 4.92
C PRO A 41 -51.97 30.95 3.55
N VAL A 42 -51.65 30.03 2.63
CA VAL A 42 -52.59 29.17 1.84
C VAL A 42 -51.95 28.61 0.54
N THR A 43 -51.80 27.27 0.54
CA THR A 43 -51.91 26.26 -0.54
C THR A 43 -51.26 26.48 -1.93
N SER A 44 -50.39 25.57 -2.37
CA SER A 44 -50.71 24.34 -3.13
C SER A 44 -49.57 23.85 -4.04
N LYS A 45 -49.35 22.52 -3.97
CA LYS A 45 -48.96 21.55 -5.01
C LYS A 45 -47.65 21.69 -5.82
N ASP A 46 -46.90 20.58 -5.71
CA ASP A 46 -46.20 19.83 -6.76
C ASP A 46 -45.05 20.50 -7.53
N SER A 47 -43.82 20.03 -7.31
CA SER A 47 -43.24 19.00 -8.17
C SER A 47 -41.78 18.70 -7.80
N SER A 48 -41.52 17.39 -7.79
CA SER A 48 -40.28 16.68 -7.57
C SER A 48 -39.21 16.93 -8.65
N ALA A 49 -37.96 17.12 -8.23
CA ALA A 49 -36.78 16.69 -8.98
C ALA A 49 -35.61 16.45 -8.01
N SER A 50 -35.58 15.25 -7.41
CA SER A 50 -34.42 14.75 -6.67
C SER A 50 -33.30 14.37 -7.65
N SER A 51 -32.19 15.10 -7.57
CA SER A 51 -30.91 14.75 -8.21
C SER A 51 -30.33 13.48 -7.59
N PRO A 52 -29.87 12.48 -8.37
CA PRO A 52 -29.29 11.26 -7.83
C PRO A 52 -27.80 11.50 -7.54
N TYR A 53 -27.48 11.95 -6.33
CA TYR A 53 -26.14 11.74 -5.79
C TYR A 53 -26.13 10.36 -5.13
N THR A 54 -25.72 9.35 -5.89
CA THR A 54 -25.36 8.05 -5.33
C THR A 54 -24.14 8.24 -4.44
N THR A 55 -24.35 8.09 -3.13
CA THR A 55 -23.31 8.06 -2.11
C THR A 55 -22.37 6.89 -2.42
N VAL A 56 -21.24 7.16 -3.07
CA VAL A 56 -20.19 6.16 -3.31
C VAL A 56 -19.62 5.77 -1.96
N ALA A 57 -19.83 4.51 -1.57
CA ALA A 57 -19.15 3.90 -0.43
C ALA A 57 -17.64 4.13 -0.59
N LEU A 58 -16.97 4.61 0.47
CA LEU A 58 -15.52 4.84 0.51
C LEU A 58 -14.78 3.61 -0.04
N SER A 59 -14.40 3.67 -1.32
CA SER A 59 -13.70 2.59 -1.99
C SER A 59 -12.31 2.52 -1.36
N GLN A 60 -12.11 1.60 -0.42
CA GLN A 60 -10.78 1.21 0.05
C GLN A 60 -9.89 0.99 -1.19
N ILE A 61 -8.86 1.82 -1.29
CA ILE A 61 -7.95 1.92 -2.44
C ILE A 61 -7.15 0.61 -2.52
N VAL A 62 -6.87 0.10 -3.71
CA VAL A 62 -6.11 -1.15 -3.93
C VAL A 62 -4.82 -0.96 -4.71
N GLU A 63 -4.64 0.22 -5.34
CA GLU A 63 -3.44 0.62 -6.08
C GLU A 63 -2.85 1.93 -5.54
N ASN A 64 -1.61 2.24 -5.93
CA ASN A 64 -0.97 3.50 -5.51
C ASN A 64 -1.31 4.67 -6.46
N PHE A 65 -2.00 4.42 -7.57
CA PHE A 65 -2.33 5.41 -8.58
C PHE A 65 -3.68 5.12 -9.25
N ARG A 66 -4.21 6.13 -9.97
CA ARG A 66 -5.39 6.05 -10.84
C ARG A 66 -5.13 6.68 -12.19
N ILE A 67 -5.89 6.25 -13.20
CA ILE A 67 -5.94 6.94 -14.48
C ILE A 67 -7.24 7.72 -14.65
N LEU A 68 -7.10 9.00 -15.01
CA LEU A 68 -8.20 9.84 -15.47
C LEU A 68 -8.11 10.01 -16.98
N TRP A 69 -9.16 9.67 -17.71
CA TRP A 69 -9.26 9.94 -19.14
C TRP A 69 -10.30 11.04 -19.39
N LEU A 70 -9.84 12.20 -19.85
CA LEU A 70 -10.67 13.36 -20.18
C LEU A 70 -10.69 13.59 -21.70
N ASP A 71 -11.85 13.35 -22.31
CA ASP A 71 -12.11 13.70 -23.71
C ASP A 71 -13.60 14.00 -23.90
N ALA A 72 -13.91 15.12 -24.57
CA ALA A 72 -15.28 15.57 -24.82
C ALA A 72 -16.09 14.57 -25.66
N ASN A 73 -15.41 13.69 -26.40
CA ASN A 73 -16.04 12.70 -27.27
C ASN A 73 -16.12 11.30 -26.64
N ILE A 74 -15.89 11.16 -25.33
CA ILE A 74 -16.07 9.86 -24.66
C ILE A 74 -17.54 9.47 -24.72
N ASP A 75 -17.82 8.41 -25.45
CA ASP A 75 -19.12 7.77 -25.50
C ASP A 75 -18.93 6.26 -25.25
N LYS A 76 -19.41 5.79 -24.10
CA LYS A 76 -19.30 4.37 -23.70
C LYS A 76 -20.19 3.44 -24.53
N THR A 77 -21.02 3.97 -25.43
CA THR A 77 -21.77 3.15 -26.39
C THR A 77 -21.03 3.00 -27.73
N ASN A 78 -20.01 3.83 -27.97
CA ASN A 78 -19.20 3.79 -29.18
C ASN A 78 -18.19 2.61 -29.13
N PRO A 79 -18.17 1.72 -30.14
CA PRO A 79 -17.25 0.58 -30.19
C PRO A 79 -15.77 0.94 -30.09
N ASP A 80 -15.33 2.06 -30.69
CA ASP A 80 -13.93 2.49 -30.67
C ASP A 80 -13.52 3.01 -29.30
N CYS A 81 -14.42 3.73 -28.62
CA CYS A 81 -14.20 4.18 -27.24
C CYS A 81 -14.15 2.98 -26.28
N CYS A 82 -15.05 2.01 -26.45
CA CYS A 82 -15.04 0.75 -25.71
C CYS A 82 -13.74 -0.03 -25.93
N ASN A 83 -13.29 -0.15 -27.18
CA ASN A 83 -12.03 -0.83 -27.50
C ASN A 83 -10.83 -0.12 -26.85
N THR A 84 -10.78 1.21 -26.93
CA THR A 84 -9.75 2.03 -26.28
C THR A 84 -9.75 1.81 -24.76
N LEU A 85 -10.92 1.84 -24.13
CA LEU A 85 -11.06 1.63 -22.69
C LEU A 85 -10.63 0.22 -22.27
N THR A 86 -11.03 -0.81 -23.02
CA THR A 86 -10.61 -2.20 -22.80
C THR A 86 -9.10 -2.32 -22.88
N ARG A 87 -8.47 -1.68 -23.87
CA ARG A 87 -7.02 -1.70 -24.03
C ARG A 87 -6.27 -0.96 -22.92
N LEU A 88 -6.81 0.14 -22.41
CA LEU A 88 -6.27 0.81 -21.22
C LEU A 88 -6.39 -0.09 -19.98
N ARG A 89 -7.55 -0.71 -19.78
CA ARG A 89 -7.84 -1.60 -18.65
C ARG A 89 -7.01 -2.89 -18.61
N ARG A 90 -6.41 -3.28 -19.74
CA ARG A 90 -5.40 -4.36 -19.78
C ARG A 90 -4.10 -3.99 -19.10
N VAL A 91 -3.76 -2.70 -19.11
CA VAL A 91 -2.48 -2.18 -18.62
C VAL A 91 -2.58 -1.71 -17.18
N VAL A 92 -3.74 -1.21 -16.79
CA VAL A 92 -4.00 -0.62 -15.47
C VAL A 92 -5.39 -1.02 -14.99
N SER A 93 -5.55 -1.19 -13.68
CA SER A 93 -6.82 -1.73 -13.19
C SER A 93 -7.95 -0.69 -13.15
N THR A 94 -7.64 0.59 -12.89
CA THR A 94 -8.62 1.67 -12.71
C THR A 94 -8.49 2.78 -13.76
N VAL A 95 -9.60 3.04 -14.47
CA VAL A 95 -9.71 4.13 -15.45
C VAL A 95 -11.04 4.84 -15.23
N ASP A 96 -10.96 6.07 -14.73
CA ASP A 96 -12.09 6.99 -14.56
C ASP A 96 -12.20 7.91 -15.78
N THR A 97 -13.38 7.99 -16.39
CA THR A 97 -13.61 8.74 -17.63
C THR A 97 -14.42 10.00 -17.40
N PHE A 98 -14.05 11.10 -18.03
CA PHE A 98 -14.73 12.39 -17.94
C PHE A 98 -14.91 13.02 -19.33
N THR A 99 -16.06 13.63 -19.57
CA THR A 99 -16.35 14.43 -20.77
C THR A 99 -16.11 15.92 -20.55
N ASP A 100 -16.16 16.35 -19.29
CA ASP A 100 -16.14 17.75 -18.89
C ASP A 100 -14.98 18.06 -17.94
N VAL A 101 -14.43 19.27 -18.09
CA VAL A 101 -13.27 19.74 -17.33
C VAL A 101 -13.59 19.88 -15.84
N ASP A 102 -14.71 20.52 -15.48
CA ASP A 102 -15.00 20.84 -14.08
C ASP A 102 -15.21 19.60 -13.20
N PRO A 103 -16.01 18.59 -13.61
CA PRO A 103 -16.11 17.35 -12.84
C PRO A 103 -14.76 16.63 -12.71
N CYS A 104 -13.94 16.62 -13.77
CA CYS A 104 -12.62 16.00 -13.76
C CYS A 104 -11.68 16.69 -12.75
N VAL A 105 -11.64 18.03 -12.76
CA VAL A 105 -10.82 18.82 -11.83
C VAL A 105 -11.30 18.66 -10.39
N ASN A 106 -12.61 18.66 -10.16
CA ASN A 106 -13.16 18.46 -8.82
C ASN A 106 -12.86 17.06 -8.28
N PHE A 107 -12.95 16.04 -9.14
CA PHE A 107 -12.55 14.68 -8.78
C PHE A 107 -11.06 14.61 -8.43
N LEU A 108 -10.19 15.20 -9.25
CA LEU A 108 -8.74 15.24 -9.03
C LEU A 108 -8.37 15.91 -7.68
N LYS A 109 -9.07 16.98 -7.29
CA LYS A 109 -8.85 17.68 -6.02
C LYS A 109 -9.19 16.82 -4.79
N ASN A 110 -10.16 15.92 -4.92
CA ASN A 110 -10.64 15.06 -3.84
C ASN A 110 -9.81 13.78 -3.68
N ILE A 111 -8.81 13.55 -4.53
CA ILE A 111 -7.86 12.45 -4.37
C ILE A 111 -6.79 12.89 -3.35
N HIS A 112 -6.55 12.05 -2.35
CA HIS A 112 -5.60 12.34 -1.27
C HIS A 112 -4.46 11.33 -1.18
N ASP A 113 -4.77 10.04 -1.30
CA ASP A 113 -3.81 8.95 -1.00
C ASP A 113 -3.25 8.25 -2.26
N GLU A 114 -3.58 8.75 -3.46
CA GLU A 114 -3.18 8.17 -4.74
C GLU A 114 -2.55 9.22 -5.65
N LYS A 115 -1.71 8.77 -6.60
CA LYS A 115 -1.25 9.61 -7.71
C LYS A 115 -2.14 9.44 -8.93
N VAL A 116 -2.20 10.46 -9.76
CA VAL A 116 -2.98 10.45 -10.99
C VAL A 116 -2.08 10.51 -12.21
N PHE A 117 -2.36 9.59 -13.13
CA PHE A 117 -1.91 9.67 -14.52
C PHE A 117 -3.08 10.09 -15.39
N MET A 118 -2.96 11.22 -16.07
CA MET A 118 -4.05 11.77 -16.86
C MET A 118 -3.84 11.51 -18.35
N ILE A 119 -4.86 11.04 -19.04
CA ILE A 119 -4.96 11.03 -20.50
C ILE A 119 -5.93 12.15 -20.88
N VAL A 120 -5.51 13.06 -21.76
CA VAL A 120 -6.36 14.19 -22.16
C VAL A 120 -6.33 14.40 -23.66
N SER A 121 -7.46 14.76 -24.26
CA SER A 121 -7.48 15.16 -25.67
C SER A 121 -6.65 16.44 -25.90
N GLY A 122 -6.06 16.60 -27.08
CA GLY A 122 -5.24 17.79 -27.39
C GLY A 122 -5.94 19.12 -27.07
N ARG A 123 -7.19 19.28 -27.52
CA ARG A 123 -7.98 20.50 -27.31
C ARG A 123 -8.27 20.79 -25.84
N LEU A 124 -8.66 19.76 -25.06
CA LEU A 124 -8.91 19.96 -23.63
C LEU A 124 -7.60 20.15 -22.86
N GLY A 125 -6.52 19.50 -23.29
CA GLY A 125 -5.18 19.59 -22.72
C GLY A 125 -4.66 21.02 -22.66
N GLU A 126 -4.79 21.79 -23.75
CA GLU A 126 -4.41 23.22 -23.79
C GLU A 126 -5.08 24.04 -22.67
N ASN A 127 -6.34 23.72 -22.36
CA ASN A 127 -7.12 24.47 -21.38
C ASN A 127 -6.88 23.99 -19.94
N ILE A 128 -6.83 22.68 -19.72
CA ILE A 128 -6.82 22.12 -18.37
C ILE A 128 -5.41 22.02 -17.77
N ILE A 129 -4.38 21.71 -18.57
CA ILE A 129 -3.02 21.52 -18.07
C ILE A 129 -2.50 22.74 -17.29
N PRO A 130 -2.68 23.99 -17.79
CA PRO A 130 -2.29 25.18 -17.03
C PRO A 130 -2.96 25.29 -15.64
N ILE A 131 -4.16 24.74 -15.47
CA ILE A 131 -4.91 24.78 -14.20
C ILE A 131 -4.41 23.71 -13.22
N ILE A 132 -4.09 22.52 -13.72
CA ILE A 132 -3.82 21.34 -12.87
C ILE A 132 -2.33 21.01 -12.70
N HIS A 133 -1.42 21.61 -13.49
CA HIS A 133 0.00 21.22 -13.49
C HIS A 133 0.65 21.34 -12.11
N SER A 134 0.22 22.28 -11.26
CA SER A 134 0.76 22.49 -9.92
C SER A 134 0.20 21.52 -8.86
N MET A 135 -0.87 20.77 -9.17
CA MET A 135 -1.51 19.86 -8.21
C MET A 135 -0.57 18.71 -7.87
N THR A 136 -0.41 18.43 -6.57
CA THR A 136 0.52 17.39 -6.09
C THR A 136 0.03 15.98 -6.38
N GLN A 137 -1.28 15.79 -6.51
CA GLN A 137 -1.91 14.51 -6.89
C GLN A 137 -1.54 14.09 -8.32
N LEU A 138 -1.41 15.06 -9.24
CA LEU A 138 -1.11 14.80 -10.64
C LEU A 138 0.39 14.51 -10.82
N ASP A 139 0.74 13.29 -11.23
CA ASP A 139 2.13 12.90 -11.50
C ASP A 139 2.49 13.13 -12.99
N SER A 140 1.63 12.64 -13.90
CA SER A 140 1.93 12.61 -15.34
C SER A 140 0.69 12.86 -16.20
N VAL A 141 0.89 13.49 -17.35
CA VAL A 141 -0.13 13.79 -18.37
C VAL A 141 0.30 13.23 -19.73
N PHE A 142 -0.59 12.52 -20.39
CA PHE A 142 -0.45 12.03 -21.76
C PHE A 142 -1.51 12.70 -22.63
N VAL A 143 -1.08 13.42 -23.66
CA VAL A 143 -1.99 14.07 -24.60
C VAL A 143 -2.28 13.09 -25.73
N PHE A 144 -3.54 12.69 -25.88
CA PHE A 144 -3.99 11.84 -26.99
C PHE A 144 -4.59 12.70 -28.10
N CYS A 145 -3.92 12.75 -29.25
CA CYS A 145 -4.38 13.56 -30.37
C CYS A 145 -3.79 13.09 -31.70
N SER A 146 -4.59 13.15 -32.77
CA SER A 146 -4.13 12.86 -34.13
C SER A 146 -3.12 13.88 -34.66
N ASN A 147 -3.19 15.15 -34.23
CA ASN A 147 -2.29 16.22 -34.66
C ASN A 147 -1.23 16.52 -33.61
N LYS A 148 -0.18 15.68 -33.57
CA LYS A 148 0.92 15.81 -32.61
C LYS A 148 1.58 17.20 -32.66
N ALA A 149 1.95 17.66 -33.86
CA ALA A 149 2.73 18.89 -34.07
C ALA A 149 2.07 20.13 -33.45
N ARG A 150 0.74 20.21 -33.48
CA ARG A 150 0.00 21.34 -32.88
C ARG A 150 0.28 21.49 -31.37
N TYR A 151 0.41 20.37 -30.66
CA TYR A 151 0.44 20.36 -29.21
C TYR A 151 1.84 20.21 -28.63
N GLU A 152 2.90 20.08 -29.45
CA GLU A 152 4.28 19.85 -29.01
C GLU A 152 4.79 20.89 -28.01
N HIS A 153 4.32 22.13 -28.12
CA HIS A 153 4.63 23.21 -27.19
C HIS A 153 4.25 22.88 -25.73
N LEU A 154 3.23 22.03 -25.49
CA LEU A 154 2.82 21.63 -24.14
C LEU A 154 3.89 20.82 -23.42
N MET A 155 4.68 20.02 -24.14
CA MET A 155 5.79 19.26 -23.54
C MET A 155 6.91 20.17 -23.04
N THR A 156 7.17 21.26 -23.76
CA THR A 156 8.18 22.25 -23.38
C THR A 156 7.69 23.14 -22.24
N ALA A 157 6.42 23.53 -22.25
CA ALA A 157 5.84 24.39 -21.23
C ALA A 157 5.60 23.67 -19.89
N TRP A 158 5.24 22.39 -19.92
CA TRP A 158 4.74 21.67 -18.75
C TRP A 158 5.49 20.35 -18.51
N PRO A 159 6.39 20.27 -17.51
CA PRO A 159 7.22 19.08 -17.25
C PRO A 159 6.44 17.79 -16.92
N LYS A 160 5.17 17.93 -16.50
CA LYS A 160 4.29 16.78 -16.24
C LYS A 160 3.72 16.16 -17.51
N VAL A 161 3.78 16.84 -18.66
CA VAL A 161 3.36 16.27 -19.95
C VAL A 161 4.44 15.32 -20.45
N LYS A 162 4.16 14.02 -20.38
CA LYS A 162 5.12 12.94 -20.67
C LYS A 162 5.15 12.53 -22.13
N GLY A 163 4.11 12.87 -22.90
CA GLY A 163 4.09 12.61 -24.32
C GLY A 163 2.80 13.08 -24.99
N ILE A 164 2.92 13.33 -26.28
CA ILE A 164 1.80 13.59 -27.18
C ILE A 164 1.76 12.44 -28.17
N LEU A 165 0.69 11.67 -28.08
CA LEU A 165 0.60 10.34 -28.64
C LEU A 165 -0.60 10.28 -29.59
N THR A 166 -0.41 9.63 -30.74
CA THR A 166 -1.43 9.51 -31.81
C THR A 166 -2.11 8.15 -31.81
N HIS A 167 -1.50 7.14 -31.19
CA HIS A 167 -1.99 5.76 -31.15
C HIS A 167 -2.17 5.28 -29.72
N ILE A 168 -3.30 4.63 -29.47
CA ILE A 168 -3.61 4.03 -28.18
C ILE A 168 -2.57 2.98 -27.75
N ASP A 169 -1.99 2.21 -28.68
CA ASP A 169 -0.86 1.30 -28.41
C ASP A 169 0.30 1.98 -27.69
N THR A 170 0.64 3.18 -28.15
CA THR A 170 1.76 3.94 -27.59
C THR A 170 1.40 4.53 -26.22
N ILE A 171 0.13 4.90 -26.02
CA ILE A 171 -0.40 5.32 -24.71
C ILE A 171 -0.34 4.15 -23.73
N CYS A 172 -0.89 2.99 -24.09
CA CYS A 172 -0.85 1.77 -23.30
C CYS A 172 0.60 1.43 -22.88
N LYS A 173 1.53 1.42 -23.84
CA LYS A 173 2.95 1.17 -23.55
C LYS A 173 3.55 2.20 -22.59
N SER A 174 3.26 3.49 -22.80
CA SER A 174 3.81 4.57 -21.97
C SER A 174 3.23 4.54 -20.55
N LEU A 175 1.93 4.24 -20.43
CA LEU A 175 1.24 4.08 -19.15
C LEU A 175 1.77 2.87 -18.40
N TYR A 176 1.90 1.72 -19.06
CA TYR A 176 2.48 0.50 -18.48
C TYR A 176 3.85 0.79 -17.87
N GLN A 177 4.74 1.40 -18.65
CA GLN A 177 6.08 1.74 -18.21
C GLN A 177 6.08 2.74 -17.04
N THR A 178 5.17 3.72 -17.07
CA THR A 178 5.05 4.74 -16.02
C THR A 178 4.49 4.14 -14.73
N ALA A 179 3.46 3.30 -14.82
CA ALA A 179 2.84 2.59 -13.71
C ALA A 179 3.83 1.62 -13.05
N HIS A 180 4.49 0.77 -13.85
CA HIS A 180 5.49 -0.16 -13.36
C HIS A 180 6.63 0.55 -12.64
N HIS A 181 7.15 1.63 -13.22
CA HIS A 181 8.19 2.44 -12.60
C HIS A 181 7.69 3.10 -11.30
N PHE A 182 6.49 3.65 -11.31
CA PHE A 182 5.89 4.27 -10.13
C PHE A 182 5.69 3.28 -8.99
N ASN A 183 5.28 2.04 -9.26
CA ASN A 183 5.18 1.01 -8.24
C ASN A 183 6.55 0.70 -7.61
N GLN A 184 7.59 0.60 -8.42
CA GLN A 184 8.96 0.36 -7.96
C GLN A 184 9.50 1.52 -7.11
N ASP A 185 9.22 2.76 -7.51
CA ASP A 185 9.60 3.99 -6.79
C ASP A 185 8.81 4.22 -5.50
N SER A 186 7.55 3.80 -5.49
CA SER A 186 6.64 3.92 -4.36
C SER A 186 6.85 2.83 -3.32
N MET A 187 7.65 1.79 -3.60
CA MET A 187 7.92 0.73 -2.62
C MET A 187 8.53 1.34 -1.33
N PRO A 188 7.85 1.18 -0.19
CA PRO A 188 8.33 1.72 1.07
C PRO A 188 9.54 0.95 1.56
N MET A 189 10.47 1.71 2.12
CA MET A 189 11.63 1.24 2.86
C MET A 189 11.59 1.89 4.23
N SER A 190 11.93 1.12 5.26
CA SER A 190 12.02 1.64 6.62
C SER A 190 13.49 1.92 6.95
N PHE A 191 13.77 3.12 7.43
CA PHE A 191 15.08 3.50 7.94
C PHE A 191 15.11 3.21 9.44
N LEU A 192 15.81 2.14 9.82
CA LEU A 192 15.82 1.67 11.20
C LEU A 192 16.85 2.46 12.01
N SER A 193 16.47 2.83 13.24
CA SER A 193 17.31 3.64 14.11
C SER A 193 18.63 2.92 14.45
N ALA A 194 19.77 3.58 14.20
CA ALA A 194 21.10 3.02 14.45
C ALA A 194 21.37 2.82 15.96
N SER A 195 22.15 1.79 16.30
CA SER A 195 22.45 1.36 17.68
C SER A 195 23.32 2.34 18.50
N GLY A 196 23.71 3.49 17.93
CA GLY A 196 24.83 4.30 18.45
C GLY A 196 24.51 5.65 19.09
N THR A 197 23.29 6.18 19.00
CA THR A 197 22.99 7.47 19.67
C THR A 197 22.49 7.22 21.09
N SER A 198 23.44 7.30 22.02
CA SER A 198 23.29 7.30 23.47
C SER A 198 22.58 8.56 23.99
N SER A 199 21.38 8.86 23.48
CA SER A 199 20.43 9.71 24.20
C SER A 199 19.37 8.81 24.81
N SER A 200 19.42 8.71 26.15
CA SER A 200 18.35 8.16 26.97
C SER A 200 17.03 8.80 26.53
N GLY A 201 16.14 7.99 25.94
CA GLY A 201 14.76 8.42 25.62
C GLY A 201 14.42 8.71 24.15
N SER A 202 15.25 8.35 23.15
CA SER A 202 14.80 8.53 21.75
C SER A 202 13.56 7.65 21.46
N ILE A 203 12.42 8.32 21.32
CA ILE A 203 11.13 7.75 20.91
C ILE A 203 11.34 6.97 19.60
N LEU A 204 10.86 5.72 19.55
CA LEU A 204 10.85 4.92 18.32
C LEU A 204 10.24 5.73 17.21
N ASN A 205 10.90 5.74 16.05
CA ASN A 205 10.32 6.42 14.91
C ASN A 205 9.20 5.53 14.30
N GLN A 206 8.40 6.12 13.41
CA GLN A 206 7.31 5.39 12.76
C GLN A 206 7.81 4.19 11.92
N SER A 207 9.02 4.27 11.36
CA SER A 207 9.63 3.19 10.58
C SER A 207 10.00 1.99 11.46
N ASP A 208 10.53 2.21 12.67
CA ASP A 208 10.83 1.17 13.64
C ASP A 208 9.55 0.43 14.06
N LEU A 209 8.47 1.17 14.30
CA LEU A 209 7.15 0.61 14.62
C LEU A 209 6.57 -0.19 13.45
N ASN A 210 6.62 0.36 12.24
CA ASN A 210 6.09 -0.32 11.06
C ASN A 210 6.83 -1.63 10.78
N PHE A 211 8.15 -1.62 10.91
CA PHE A 211 8.96 -2.83 10.78
C PHE A 211 8.60 -3.88 11.84
N MET A 212 8.55 -3.49 13.12
CA MET A 212 8.21 -4.40 14.21
C MET A 212 6.82 -5.04 14.02
N TYR A 213 5.81 -4.23 13.73
CA TYR A 213 4.45 -4.75 13.57
C TYR A 213 4.34 -5.63 12.33
N GLY A 214 4.92 -5.22 11.19
CA GLY A 214 4.97 -6.05 10.00
C GLY A 214 5.65 -7.39 10.24
N GLN A 215 6.74 -7.40 11.02
CA GLN A 215 7.44 -8.62 11.39
C GLN A 215 6.57 -9.54 12.27
N LEU A 216 5.90 -8.99 13.29
CA LEU A 216 4.99 -9.77 14.13
C LEU A 216 3.80 -10.32 13.33
N PHE A 217 3.23 -9.53 12.42
CA PHE A 217 2.20 -10.00 11.50
C PHE A 217 2.71 -11.17 10.66
N LYS A 218 3.89 -11.03 10.04
CA LYS A 218 4.50 -12.11 9.26
C LYS A 218 4.63 -13.39 10.09
N GLU A 219 5.24 -13.31 11.28
CA GLU A 219 5.44 -14.45 12.18
C GLU A 219 4.10 -15.16 12.48
N ILE A 220 3.06 -14.41 12.83
CA ILE A 220 1.75 -14.97 13.16
C ILE A 220 1.08 -15.58 11.93
N LEU A 221 1.13 -14.92 10.77
CA LEU A 221 0.53 -15.43 9.54
C LEU A 221 1.17 -16.76 9.09
N LEU A 222 2.48 -16.91 9.31
CA LEU A 222 3.19 -18.16 9.00
C LEU A 222 2.77 -19.33 9.90
N ASP A 223 2.35 -19.03 11.13
CA ASP A 223 1.82 -19.99 12.10
C ASP A 223 0.36 -20.42 11.81
N ILE A 224 -0.38 -19.69 10.96
CA ILE A 224 -1.76 -20.05 10.60
C ILE A 224 -1.74 -21.22 9.61
N ASN A 225 -2.19 -22.37 10.08
CA ASN A 225 -2.27 -23.60 9.29
C ASN A 225 -3.73 -24.04 9.16
N GLU A 226 -4.42 -23.48 8.17
CA GLU A 226 -5.82 -23.75 7.87
C GLU A 226 -5.97 -24.08 6.39
N ASP A 227 -7.11 -24.67 6.02
CA ASP A 227 -7.51 -24.82 4.61
C ASP A 227 -7.80 -23.45 4.01
N ASP A 228 -7.11 -23.14 2.91
CA ASP A 228 -7.15 -21.82 2.29
C ASP A 228 -8.27 -21.67 1.26
N GLU A 229 -9.00 -22.73 0.92
CA GLU A 229 -10.06 -22.70 -0.10
C GLU A 229 -11.08 -21.59 0.16
N GLN A 230 -11.50 -21.43 1.41
CA GLN A 230 -12.42 -20.35 1.79
C GLN A 230 -11.74 -18.96 1.72
N SER A 231 -10.48 -18.86 2.13
CA SER A 231 -9.72 -17.61 2.08
C SER A 231 -9.47 -17.14 0.64
N ILE A 232 -9.22 -18.07 -0.28
CA ILE A 232 -9.06 -17.82 -1.73
C ILE A 232 -10.37 -17.24 -2.29
N LYS A 233 -11.52 -17.88 -2.00
CA LYS A 233 -12.83 -17.40 -2.43
C LYS A 233 -13.17 -16.02 -1.88
N GLU A 234 -12.88 -15.77 -0.60
CA GLU A 234 -13.11 -14.47 0.03
C GLU A 234 -12.23 -13.37 -0.57
N LEU A 235 -10.97 -13.67 -0.87
CA LEU A 235 -10.09 -12.73 -1.56
C LEU A 235 -10.58 -12.46 -2.99
N ALA A 236 -10.96 -13.50 -3.74
CA ALA A 236 -11.50 -13.37 -5.09
C ALA A 236 -12.77 -12.52 -5.10
N GLN A 237 -13.72 -12.79 -4.22
CA GLN A 237 -14.95 -12.01 -4.08
C GLN A 237 -14.67 -10.55 -3.75
N TYR A 238 -13.77 -10.29 -2.79
CA TYR A 238 -13.33 -8.93 -2.47
C TYR A 238 -12.74 -8.21 -3.68
N CYS A 239 -11.91 -8.92 -4.47
CA CYS A 239 -11.32 -8.36 -5.68
C CYS A 239 -12.38 -8.08 -6.75
N ARG A 240 -13.39 -8.95 -6.94
CA ARG A 240 -14.49 -8.71 -7.90
C ARG A 240 -15.26 -7.44 -7.59
N GLU A 241 -15.51 -7.16 -6.32
CA GLU A 241 -16.18 -5.92 -5.91
C GLU A 241 -15.34 -4.68 -6.25
N LYS A 242 -14.02 -4.75 -6.00
CA LYS A 242 -13.08 -3.66 -6.27
C LYS A 242 -12.83 -3.41 -7.75
N TYR A 243 -12.74 -4.47 -8.54
CA TYR A 243 -12.46 -4.43 -9.97
C TYR A 243 -13.71 -4.64 -10.83
N SER A 244 -14.90 -4.39 -10.28
CA SER A 244 -16.20 -4.59 -10.95
C SER A 244 -16.31 -3.90 -12.31
N ASN A 245 -15.58 -2.82 -12.53
CA ASN A 245 -15.55 -2.08 -13.79
C ASN A 245 -14.43 -2.51 -14.75
N ASN A 246 -13.63 -3.53 -14.43
CA ASN A 246 -12.50 -4.00 -15.23
C ASN A 246 -12.65 -5.50 -15.57
N GLN A 247 -13.27 -5.78 -16.72
CA GLN A 247 -13.48 -7.14 -17.20
C GLN A 247 -12.19 -7.97 -17.32
N VAL A 248 -11.07 -7.34 -17.67
CA VAL A 248 -9.78 -8.03 -17.83
C VAL A 248 -9.25 -8.51 -16.48
N GLU A 249 -9.35 -7.68 -15.44
CA GLU A 249 -8.99 -8.11 -14.09
C GLU A 249 -10.00 -9.12 -13.54
N LEU A 250 -11.29 -8.99 -13.83
CA LEU A 250 -12.30 -9.99 -13.44
C LEU A 250 -11.98 -11.39 -14.00
N GLU A 251 -11.59 -11.47 -15.27
CA GLU A 251 -11.15 -12.74 -15.89
C GLU A 251 -9.94 -13.35 -15.17
N LYS A 252 -8.95 -12.51 -14.79
CA LYS A 252 -7.77 -12.96 -14.03
C LYS A 252 -8.14 -13.38 -12.60
N ILE A 253 -9.11 -12.73 -11.97
CA ILE A 253 -9.62 -13.09 -10.64
C ILE A 253 -10.35 -14.44 -10.70
N ASP A 254 -11.18 -14.65 -11.73
CA ASP A 254 -11.85 -15.93 -11.94
C ASP A 254 -10.84 -17.04 -12.24
N GLN A 255 -9.77 -16.74 -12.98
CA GLN A 255 -8.67 -17.68 -13.19
C GLN A 255 -7.94 -18.00 -11.88
N PHE A 256 -7.60 -16.97 -11.09
CA PHE A 256 -6.95 -17.11 -9.79
C PHE A 256 -7.76 -18.03 -8.87
N GLU A 257 -9.06 -17.80 -8.71
CA GLU A 257 -9.89 -18.63 -7.83
C GLU A 257 -9.94 -20.10 -8.25
N ARG A 258 -10.04 -20.39 -9.55
CA ARG A 258 -10.12 -21.77 -10.06
C ARG A 258 -8.80 -22.51 -10.12
N GLU A 259 -7.72 -21.79 -10.44
CA GLU A 259 -6.44 -22.35 -10.85
C GLU A 259 -5.33 -22.05 -9.84
N TYR A 260 -5.64 -21.47 -8.67
CA TYR A 260 -4.65 -21.07 -7.67
C TYR A 260 -3.60 -22.16 -7.41
N HIS A 261 -4.06 -23.38 -7.11
CA HIS A 261 -3.20 -24.53 -6.80
C HIS A 261 -2.52 -25.19 -8.02
N GLN A 262 -2.88 -24.79 -9.24
CA GLN A 262 -2.24 -25.31 -10.46
C GLN A 262 -0.91 -24.61 -10.75
N TYR A 263 -0.69 -23.43 -10.18
CA TYR A 263 0.53 -22.65 -10.31
C TYR A 263 1.13 -22.34 -8.94
N PRO A 264 2.47 -22.24 -8.83
CA PRO A 264 3.10 -21.83 -7.58
C PRO A 264 2.74 -20.36 -7.25
N PRO A 265 2.57 -19.99 -5.97
CA PRO A 265 2.41 -18.60 -5.53
C PRO A 265 3.35 -17.57 -6.18
N ILE A 266 4.61 -17.92 -6.46
CA ILE A 266 5.56 -17.05 -7.15
C ILE A 266 5.07 -16.66 -8.56
N TRP A 267 4.44 -17.59 -9.28
CA TRP A 267 3.86 -17.33 -10.60
C TRP A 267 2.75 -16.29 -10.51
N TRP A 268 1.84 -16.43 -9.54
CA TRP A 268 0.78 -15.45 -9.29
C TRP A 268 1.32 -14.08 -8.86
N TYR A 269 2.39 -14.05 -8.06
CA TYR A 269 3.02 -12.80 -7.63
C TYR A 269 3.69 -12.04 -8.78
N THR A 270 4.24 -12.76 -9.75
CA THR A 270 4.95 -12.19 -10.91
C THR A 270 4.03 -11.96 -12.10
N CYS A 271 2.86 -12.61 -12.15
CA CYS A 271 1.85 -12.40 -13.17
C CYS A 271 1.35 -10.94 -13.17
N GLU A 272 1.07 -10.38 -14.34
CA GLU A 272 0.43 -9.08 -14.49
C GLU A 272 -1.03 -9.14 -14.03
N CYS A 273 -1.26 -9.13 -12.72
CA CYS A 273 -2.60 -9.14 -12.13
C CYS A 273 -2.64 -8.31 -10.84
N PHE A 274 -3.83 -8.26 -10.24
CA PHE A 274 -4.09 -7.55 -8.98
C PHE A 274 -3.16 -7.94 -7.82
N ILE A 275 -2.61 -9.17 -7.78
CA ILE A 275 -1.86 -9.70 -6.63
C ILE A 275 -0.64 -8.85 -6.29
N TYR A 276 0.25 -8.60 -7.25
CA TYR A 276 1.48 -7.84 -7.03
C TYR A 276 1.18 -6.45 -6.45
N HIS A 277 0.23 -5.75 -7.06
CA HIS A 277 -0.13 -4.37 -6.75
C HIS A 277 -0.78 -4.27 -5.38
N MET A 278 -1.79 -5.10 -5.13
CA MET A 278 -2.55 -5.13 -3.88
C MET A 278 -1.64 -5.51 -2.71
N LEU A 279 -0.80 -6.53 -2.88
CA LEU A 279 0.06 -7.02 -1.81
C LEU A 279 1.13 -6.00 -1.41
N ASN A 280 1.88 -5.48 -2.38
CA ASN A 280 2.98 -4.54 -2.12
C ASN A 280 2.47 -3.22 -1.54
N ARG A 281 1.26 -2.79 -1.93
CA ARG A 281 0.62 -1.63 -1.32
C ARG A 281 0.23 -1.93 0.13
N ALA A 282 -0.47 -3.03 0.37
CA ALA A 282 -0.98 -3.39 1.69
C ALA A 282 0.14 -3.56 2.73
N LEU A 283 1.19 -4.31 2.38
CA LEU A 283 2.38 -4.46 3.21
C LEU A 283 3.09 -3.12 3.42
N GLY A 284 3.08 -2.26 2.40
CA GLY A 284 3.71 -0.96 2.44
C GLY A 284 3.03 0.08 3.32
N THR A 285 1.71 0.07 3.37
CA THR A 285 0.88 0.97 4.20
C THR A 285 0.46 0.34 5.52
N LEU A 286 0.81 -0.94 5.74
CA LEU A 286 0.28 -1.77 6.82
C LEU A 286 -1.26 -1.78 6.82
N ASP A 287 -1.86 -1.94 5.64
CA ASP A 287 -3.31 -2.12 5.50
C ASP A 287 -3.70 -3.50 6.01
N VAL A 288 -3.96 -3.56 7.31
CA VAL A 288 -4.32 -4.78 8.04
C VAL A 288 -5.50 -5.49 7.38
N ASP A 289 -6.52 -4.78 6.89
CA ASP A 289 -7.71 -5.45 6.32
C ASP A 289 -7.32 -6.28 5.08
N ILE A 290 -6.45 -5.73 4.21
CA ILE A 290 -5.94 -6.43 3.02
C ILE A 290 -4.92 -7.50 3.41
N ILE A 291 -4.00 -7.20 4.34
CA ILE A 291 -2.98 -8.16 4.82
C ILE A 291 -3.65 -9.43 5.37
N LEU A 292 -4.76 -9.31 6.10
CA LEU A 292 -5.51 -10.45 6.61
C LEU A 292 -6.13 -11.30 5.49
N LYS A 293 -6.72 -10.65 4.47
CA LYS A 293 -7.29 -11.35 3.30
C LYS A 293 -6.22 -12.05 2.45
N MET A 294 -5.04 -11.46 2.37
CA MET A 294 -3.89 -12.02 1.65
C MET A 294 -2.99 -12.87 2.54
N GLY A 295 -3.39 -13.16 3.79
CA GLY A 295 -2.55 -13.83 4.78
C GLY A 295 -2.09 -15.21 4.31
N PHE A 296 -2.99 -15.99 3.72
CA PHE A 296 -2.67 -17.28 3.12
C PHE A 296 -1.64 -17.13 1.99
N PHE A 297 -1.84 -16.17 1.09
CA PHE A 297 -0.94 -15.94 -0.05
C PHE A 297 0.45 -15.48 0.41
N ILE A 298 0.54 -14.61 1.42
CA ILE A 298 1.82 -14.19 2.01
C ILE A 298 2.58 -15.40 2.55
N ARG A 299 1.89 -16.29 3.26
CA ARG A 299 2.45 -17.51 3.83
C ARG A 299 2.91 -18.47 2.74
N ASP A 300 2.07 -18.72 1.73
CA ASP A 300 2.39 -19.65 0.65
C ASP A 300 3.56 -19.14 -0.19
N LEU A 301 3.57 -17.85 -0.54
CA LEU A 301 4.69 -17.22 -1.25
C LEU A 301 5.99 -17.25 -0.45
N HIS A 302 5.93 -17.10 0.88
CA HIS A 302 7.08 -17.26 1.76
C HIS A 302 7.61 -18.70 1.76
N ARG A 303 6.73 -19.68 1.91
CA ARG A 303 7.09 -21.12 1.94
C ARG A 303 7.65 -21.59 0.60
N ASP A 304 7.11 -21.10 -0.51
CA ASP A 304 7.66 -21.33 -1.85
C ASP A 304 9.09 -20.81 -1.97
N LEU A 305 9.35 -19.60 -1.46
CA LEU A 305 10.70 -19.04 -1.42
C LEU A 305 11.63 -19.82 -0.49
N GLU A 306 11.17 -20.29 0.67
CA GLU A 306 11.95 -21.16 1.57
C GLU A 306 12.38 -22.46 0.88
N LYS A 307 11.44 -23.10 0.18
CA LYS A 307 11.71 -24.31 -0.58
C LYS A 307 12.75 -24.06 -1.67
N LEU A 308 12.52 -23.08 -2.54
CA LEU A 308 13.46 -22.75 -3.62
C LEU A 308 14.80 -22.27 -3.09
N HIS A 309 14.83 -21.54 -1.98
CA HIS A 309 16.07 -21.10 -1.34
C HIS A 309 16.90 -22.31 -0.93
N SER A 310 16.28 -23.26 -0.22
CA SER A 310 16.95 -24.49 0.25
C SER A 310 17.47 -25.35 -0.91
N GLU A 311 16.71 -25.44 -2.01
CA GLU A 311 17.12 -26.18 -3.21
C GLU A 311 18.28 -25.52 -3.98
N ASN A 312 18.36 -24.19 -3.95
CA ASN A 312 19.28 -23.43 -4.81
C ASN A 312 20.52 -22.89 -4.08
N ILE A 313 20.52 -22.80 -2.74
CA ILE A 313 21.62 -22.17 -1.99
C ILE A 313 22.96 -22.87 -2.23
N HIS A 314 22.97 -24.19 -2.39
CA HIS A 314 24.17 -24.98 -2.66
C HIS A 314 24.82 -24.65 -4.01
N ARG A 315 24.07 -24.11 -4.99
CA ARG A 315 24.60 -23.75 -6.31
C ARG A 315 25.67 -22.66 -6.23
N TYR A 316 25.60 -21.84 -5.20
CA TYR A 316 26.51 -20.73 -5.01
C TYR A 316 27.80 -21.11 -4.27
N LYS A 317 27.95 -22.36 -3.78
CA LYS A 317 29.20 -22.89 -3.19
C LYS A 317 29.85 -21.97 -2.13
N GLY A 318 29.06 -21.30 -1.30
CA GLY A 318 29.55 -20.36 -0.28
C GLY A 318 30.04 -19.02 -0.82
N GLN A 319 29.85 -18.73 -2.11
CA GLN A 319 30.17 -17.43 -2.70
C GLN A 319 29.06 -16.43 -2.42
N SER A 320 29.44 -15.17 -2.17
CA SER A 320 28.46 -14.09 -2.06
C SER A 320 27.69 -13.91 -3.37
N LEU A 321 26.38 -13.70 -3.28
CA LEU A 321 25.55 -13.33 -4.41
C LEU A 321 25.44 -11.79 -4.49
N THR A 322 25.64 -11.23 -5.68
CA THR A 322 25.37 -9.80 -5.94
C THR A 322 24.11 -9.64 -6.76
N VAL A 323 23.21 -8.78 -6.29
CA VAL A 323 21.98 -8.39 -6.98
C VAL A 323 21.82 -6.89 -6.96
N TYR A 324 21.02 -6.39 -7.90
CA TYR A 324 20.84 -4.97 -8.15
C TYR A 324 19.37 -4.60 -8.09
N ARG A 325 19.11 -3.37 -7.65
CA ARG A 325 17.78 -2.76 -7.76
C ARG A 325 17.91 -1.29 -8.08
N GLY A 326 17.24 -0.85 -9.13
CA GLY A 326 17.14 0.56 -9.48
C GLY A 326 15.87 1.21 -8.95
N GLN A 327 15.95 2.47 -8.53
CA GLN A 327 14.80 3.25 -8.07
C GLN A 327 15.10 4.75 -8.18
N THR A 328 14.08 5.56 -8.41
CA THR A 328 14.17 7.02 -8.37
C THR A 328 13.71 7.55 -7.01
N PHE A 329 14.44 8.53 -6.48
CA PHE A 329 14.11 9.19 -5.22
C PHE A 329 13.96 10.69 -5.43
N ILE A 330 12.94 11.28 -4.79
CA ILE A 330 12.93 12.73 -4.60
C ILE A 330 14.10 13.15 -3.71
N ASN A 331 14.68 14.32 -3.97
CA ASN A 331 15.86 14.83 -3.27
C ASN A 331 15.72 14.79 -1.74
N ALA A 332 14.56 15.20 -1.21
CA ALA A 332 14.30 15.18 0.24
C ALA A 332 14.39 13.77 0.86
N LYS A 333 13.91 12.73 0.15
CA LYS A 333 14.00 11.33 0.60
C LYS A 333 15.43 10.82 0.48
N PHE A 334 16.13 11.21 -0.58
CA PHE A 334 17.52 10.85 -0.80
C PHE A 334 18.47 11.45 0.24
N GLU A 335 18.26 12.70 0.66
CA GLU A 335 19.06 13.32 1.72
C GLU A 335 18.89 12.62 3.08
N LYS A 336 17.72 11.99 3.34
CA LYS A 336 17.56 11.10 4.48
C LYS A 336 18.37 9.82 4.30
N LEU A 337 18.32 9.22 3.10
CA LEU A 337 19.06 8.00 2.76
C LEU A 337 20.58 8.19 2.88
N LYS A 338 21.14 9.33 2.46
CA LYS A 338 22.57 9.66 2.63
C LYS A 338 23.02 9.62 4.09
N LYS A 339 22.17 10.05 5.02
CA LYS A 339 22.45 10.03 6.47
C LYS A 339 22.42 8.63 7.07
N MET A 340 21.96 7.63 6.31
CA MET A 340 21.88 6.24 6.78
C MET A 340 23.17 5.45 6.59
N LYS A 341 24.28 6.04 6.11
CA LYS A 341 25.57 5.35 6.00
C LYS A 341 25.96 4.69 7.34
N GLY A 342 26.26 3.39 7.31
CA GLY A 342 26.51 2.55 8.47
C GLY A 342 25.26 2.09 9.25
N GLY A 343 24.09 2.65 8.95
CA GLY A 343 22.80 2.28 9.52
C GLY A 343 22.13 1.11 8.80
N LEU A 344 20.85 0.89 9.11
CA LEU A 344 20.06 -0.23 8.60
C LEU A 344 18.84 0.25 7.81
N ILE A 345 18.54 -0.43 6.72
CA ILE A 345 17.32 -0.25 5.92
C ILE A 345 16.62 -1.59 5.85
N SER A 346 15.29 -1.60 6.02
CA SER A 346 14.48 -2.78 5.75
C SER A 346 13.53 -2.58 4.56
N PHE A 347 13.36 -3.65 3.81
CA PHE A 347 12.31 -3.78 2.80
C PHE A 347 11.21 -4.68 3.36
N ASN A 348 10.07 -4.07 3.68
CA ASN A 348 8.97 -4.78 4.35
C ASN A 348 8.11 -5.60 3.37
N ASN A 349 8.30 -5.38 2.06
CA ASN A 349 7.65 -6.12 0.98
C ASN A 349 8.52 -7.29 0.50
N PHE A 350 7.94 -8.16 -0.33
CA PHE A 350 8.73 -9.07 -1.15
C PHE A 350 9.60 -8.22 -2.08
N LEU A 351 10.91 -8.45 -2.03
CA LEU A 351 11.88 -7.56 -2.67
C LEU A 351 12.38 -8.20 -3.96
N SER A 352 11.88 -7.67 -5.08
CA SER A 352 12.35 -8.01 -6.42
C SER A 352 13.69 -7.32 -6.72
N THR A 353 14.66 -8.09 -7.23
CA THR A 353 15.99 -7.63 -7.62
C THR A 353 16.43 -8.33 -8.89
N SER A 354 17.44 -7.80 -9.58
CA SER A 354 18.00 -8.42 -10.78
C SER A 354 19.47 -8.77 -10.59
N GLN A 355 19.91 -9.89 -11.16
CA GLN A 355 21.35 -10.18 -11.30
C GLN A 355 22.01 -9.34 -12.41
N ASN A 356 21.21 -8.68 -13.26
CA ASN A 356 21.70 -7.82 -14.32
C ASN A 356 21.71 -6.35 -13.86
N GLU A 357 22.92 -5.78 -13.73
CA GLU A 357 23.11 -4.39 -13.32
C GLU A 357 22.46 -3.41 -14.30
N ASP A 358 22.55 -3.64 -15.61
CA ASP A 358 22.03 -2.73 -16.64
C ASP A 358 20.50 -2.62 -16.58
N VAL A 359 19.81 -3.72 -16.30
CA VAL A 359 18.35 -3.73 -16.08
C VAL A 359 17.99 -2.79 -14.94
N SER A 360 18.72 -2.86 -13.83
CA SER A 360 18.51 -2.00 -12.66
C SER A 360 18.88 -0.54 -12.93
N ILE A 361 20.00 -0.27 -13.61
CA ILE A 361 20.39 1.09 -14.00
C ILE A 361 19.31 1.74 -14.88
N ASN A 362 18.71 0.97 -15.81
CA ASN A 362 17.63 1.46 -16.64
C ASN A 362 16.40 1.87 -15.82
N PHE A 363 16.11 1.21 -14.69
CA PHE A 363 15.07 1.65 -13.77
C PHE A 363 15.46 2.95 -13.05
N SER A 364 16.70 3.08 -12.57
CA SER A 364 17.17 4.30 -11.89
C SER A 364 17.21 5.52 -12.81
N ARG A 365 17.47 5.34 -14.11
CA ARG A 365 17.57 6.44 -15.09
C ARG A 365 16.21 6.92 -15.59
N ARG A 366 15.22 6.03 -15.69
CA ARG A 366 13.92 6.35 -16.30
C ARG A 366 13.17 7.49 -15.59
N GLY A 367 13.34 7.65 -14.28
CA GLY A 367 12.73 8.76 -13.54
C GLY A 367 13.49 10.09 -13.62
N LEU A 368 14.78 10.05 -13.97
CA LEU A 368 15.66 11.22 -14.01
C LEU A 368 15.35 12.16 -15.18
N GLU A 369 15.01 11.62 -16.34
CA GLU A 369 14.72 12.41 -17.54
C GLU A 369 13.51 13.34 -17.38
N LYS A 370 12.69 13.12 -16.35
CA LYS A 370 11.32 13.64 -16.29
C LYS A 370 10.93 14.25 -14.94
N LYS A 371 11.83 14.27 -13.94
CA LYS A 371 11.63 14.84 -12.61
C LYS A 371 12.91 15.60 -12.17
N PRO A 372 12.95 16.94 -12.27
CA PRO A 372 14.17 17.72 -12.01
C PRO A 372 14.66 17.63 -10.55
N ASP A 373 13.75 17.42 -9.59
CA ASP A 373 14.07 17.28 -8.16
C ASP A 373 14.25 15.83 -7.70
N SER A 374 14.83 15.00 -8.57
CA SER A 374 14.99 13.58 -8.31
C SER A 374 16.39 13.08 -8.65
N VAL A 375 16.79 12.01 -7.97
CA VAL A 375 18.02 11.27 -8.24
C VAL A 375 17.71 9.81 -8.51
N GLY A 376 18.48 9.21 -9.40
CA GLY A 376 18.50 7.77 -9.60
C GLY A 376 19.38 7.14 -8.54
N VAL A 377 18.91 6.05 -7.94
CA VAL A 377 19.68 5.23 -7.02
C VAL A 377 19.75 3.82 -7.58
N LEU A 378 20.96 3.28 -7.64
CA LEU A 378 21.26 1.89 -7.87
C LEU A 378 21.70 1.27 -6.54
N PHE A 379 20.87 0.41 -5.99
CA PHE A 379 21.27 -0.44 -4.89
C PHE A 379 22.13 -1.58 -5.42
N HIS A 380 23.38 -1.65 -4.94
CA HIS A 380 24.30 -2.75 -5.17
C HIS A 380 24.29 -3.64 -3.93
N MET A 381 23.52 -4.71 -3.96
CA MET A 381 23.25 -5.55 -2.80
C MET A 381 24.14 -6.80 -2.80
N THR A 382 24.86 -7.02 -1.70
CA THR A 382 25.71 -8.18 -1.49
C THR A 382 25.07 -9.09 -0.45
N ILE A 383 24.88 -10.35 -0.83
CA ILE A 383 24.23 -11.38 -0.02
C ILE A 383 25.29 -12.38 0.39
N ASP A 384 25.56 -12.44 1.69
CA ASP A 384 26.31 -13.53 2.28
C ASP A 384 25.34 -14.69 2.55
N LEU A 385 25.62 -15.84 1.93
CA LEU A 385 24.73 -16.99 1.92
C LEU A 385 24.75 -17.76 3.24
N GLU A 386 25.83 -17.66 4.01
CA GLU A 386 25.93 -18.32 5.31
C GLU A 386 25.20 -17.54 6.41
N MET A 387 24.99 -16.24 6.18
CA MET A 387 24.39 -15.33 7.17
C MET A 387 22.94 -14.97 6.89
N SER A 388 22.36 -15.30 5.73
CA SER A 388 20.99 -14.89 5.42
C SER A 388 19.97 -15.80 6.11
N ALA A 389 19.23 -15.28 7.09
CA ALA A 389 18.05 -15.97 7.63
C ALA A 389 16.78 -15.69 6.80
N ILE A 390 16.88 -14.78 5.82
CA ILE A 390 15.75 -14.42 4.96
C ILE A 390 15.78 -15.29 3.71
N PRO A 391 14.70 -16.03 3.42
CA PRO A 391 14.58 -16.80 2.19
C PRO A 391 14.60 -15.91 0.96
N PHE A 392 15.33 -16.34 -0.06
CA PHE A 392 15.33 -15.74 -1.38
C PHE A 392 15.62 -16.79 -2.44
N ALA A 393 15.14 -16.56 -3.66
CA ALA A 393 15.38 -17.48 -4.77
C ALA A 393 15.53 -16.73 -6.09
N ALA A 394 16.32 -17.29 -7.00
CA ALA A 394 16.23 -16.94 -8.40
C ALA A 394 14.95 -17.58 -8.96
N ILE A 395 14.09 -16.77 -9.59
CA ILE A 395 12.72 -17.19 -9.94
C ILE A 395 12.47 -17.33 -11.43
N GLU A 396 13.48 -17.18 -12.28
CA GLU A 396 13.41 -17.28 -13.76
C GLU A 396 12.61 -18.50 -14.27
N LYS A 397 12.67 -19.65 -13.57
CA LYS A 397 11.99 -20.89 -13.96
C LYS A 397 10.56 -21.05 -13.42
N THR A 398 10.12 -20.13 -12.57
CA THR A 398 8.87 -20.24 -11.79
C THR A 398 8.01 -18.98 -11.93
N SER A 399 8.60 -17.86 -12.31
CA SER A 399 7.89 -16.63 -12.64
C SER A 399 7.04 -16.80 -13.90
N SER A 400 6.02 -15.95 -14.03
CA SER A 400 5.26 -15.77 -15.28
C SER A 400 6.12 -15.25 -16.44
N PHE A 401 7.30 -14.68 -16.14
CA PHE A 401 8.24 -14.13 -17.10
C PHE A 401 9.57 -14.92 -17.11
N GLU A 402 9.73 -15.84 -18.06
CA GLU A 402 10.88 -16.75 -18.10
C GLU A 402 12.22 -16.09 -18.49
N SER A 403 12.21 -14.84 -18.96
CA SER A 403 13.42 -14.17 -19.46
C SER A 403 14.17 -13.33 -18.43
N GLU A 404 13.59 -13.15 -17.24
CA GLU A 404 14.15 -12.25 -16.24
C GLU A 404 15.07 -13.01 -15.27
N LYS A 405 16.32 -12.54 -15.15
CA LYS A 405 17.26 -12.99 -14.10
C LYS A 405 16.91 -12.37 -12.75
N GLU A 406 15.65 -12.53 -12.36
CA GLU A 406 15.08 -11.98 -11.14
C GLU A 406 15.44 -12.86 -9.94
N VAL A 407 15.86 -12.19 -8.86
CA VAL A 407 15.99 -12.80 -7.53
C VAL A 407 15.00 -12.12 -6.60
N LEU A 408 14.08 -12.92 -6.06
CA LEU A 408 13.03 -12.46 -5.17
C LEU A 408 13.39 -12.82 -3.73
N PHE A 409 13.36 -11.83 -2.84
CA PHE A 409 13.53 -12.03 -1.41
C PHE A 409 12.17 -11.99 -0.71
N SER A 410 12.07 -12.77 0.37
CA SER A 410 10.93 -12.66 1.26
C SER A 410 10.86 -11.30 1.97
N THR A 411 9.69 -11.01 2.55
CA THR A 411 9.41 -9.78 3.28
C THR A 411 10.35 -9.60 4.48
N HIS A 412 10.54 -8.34 4.87
CA HIS A 412 11.34 -7.93 6.03
C HIS A 412 12.84 -8.25 5.88
N SER A 413 13.36 -8.17 4.64
CA SER A 413 14.80 -8.22 4.40
C SER A 413 15.48 -6.95 4.92
N ILE A 414 16.61 -7.12 5.60
CA ILE A 414 17.35 -6.04 6.26
C ILE A 414 18.75 -5.94 5.67
N PHE A 415 19.16 -4.72 5.38
CA PHE A 415 20.44 -4.43 4.80
C PHE A 415 21.16 -3.34 5.59
N ARG A 416 22.46 -3.54 5.80
CA ARG A 416 23.36 -2.49 6.28
C ARG A 416 23.79 -1.61 5.11
N VAL A 417 23.71 -0.31 5.32
CA VAL A 417 24.14 0.68 4.33
C VAL A 417 25.65 0.86 4.41
N GLY A 418 26.33 0.53 3.32
CA GLY A 418 27.76 0.77 3.15
C GLY A 418 28.03 2.11 2.48
N GLU A 419 28.95 2.11 1.52
CA GLU A 419 29.32 3.29 0.76
C GLU A 419 28.20 3.83 -0.12
N ILE A 420 28.14 5.16 -0.22
CA ILE A 420 27.19 5.92 -1.04
C ILE A 420 28.01 6.82 -1.96
N THR A 421 28.04 6.50 -3.25
CA THR A 421 28.94 7.14 -4.21
C THR A 421 28.21 7.55 -5.48
N PRO A 422 28.51 8.72 -6.07
CA PRO A 422 27.95 9.10 -7.37
C PRO A 422 28.52 8.18 -8.47
N ILE A 423 27.69 7.80 -9.44
CA ILE A 423 28.08 7.01 -10.64
C ILE A 423 28.48 7.95 -11.78
N ASP A 424 27.78 9.08 -11.91
CA ASP A 424 28.02 10.06 -12.96
C ASP A 424 28.61 11.36 -12.41
N LYS A 425 29.23 12.15 -13.29
CA LYS A 425 29.81 13.45 -12.93
C LYS A 425 28.77 14.51 -12.54
N LYS A 426 27.50 14.29 -12.93
CA LYS A 426 26.40 15.23 -12.67
C LYS A 426 25.75 14.97 -11.31
N ASN A 427 26.18 13.93 -10.58
CA ASN A 427 25.57 13.43 -9.36
C ASN A 427 24.05 13.16 -9.51
N SER A 428 23.61 12.82 -10.72
CA SER A 428 22.22 12.45 -11.00
C SER A 428 21.93 10.98 -10.69
N LEU A 429 22.95 10.13 -10.79
CA LEU A 429 22.85 8.70 -10.49
C LEU A 429 23.84 8.33 -9.37
N TRP A 430 23.37 7.60 -8.36
CA TRP A 430 24.14 7.18 -7.20
C TRP A 430 24.12 5.67 -7.02
N ARG A 431 25.25 5.10 -6.63
CA ARG A 431 25.38 3.72 -6.15
C ARG A 431 25.33 3.71 -4.63
N ILE A 432 24.54 2.82 -4.07
CA ILE A 432 24.49 2.55 -2.64
C ILE A 432 24.79 1.08 -2.42
N ASN A 433 25.89 0.81 -1.74
CA ASN A 433 26.25 -0.55 -1.37
C ASN A 433 25.41 -0.99 -0.18
N LEU A 434 24.75 -2.13 -0.31
CA LEU A 434 23.96 -2.76 0.73
C LEU A 434 24.52 -4.15 1.01
N THR A 435 24.56 -4.54 2.28
CA THR A 435 24.95 -5.90 2.68
C THR A 435 23.83 -6.49 3.52
N ILE A 436 23.33 -7.66 3.14
CA ILE A 436 22.28 -8.34 3.91
C ILE A 436 22.75 -8.60 5.34
N THR A 437 21.83 -8.51 6.30
CA THR A 437 22.14 -8.77 7.70
C THR A 437 20.89 -9.22 8.45
N ASN A 438 21.08 -10.05 9.48
CA ASN A 438 20.03 -10.38 10.46
C ASN A 438 20.13 -9.48 11.71
N GLU A 439 21.07 -8.54 11.70
CA GLU A 439 21.23 -7.62 12.81
C GLU A 439 20.10 -6.59 12.81
N ILE A 440 19.36 -6.60 13.90
CA ILE A 440 18.50 -5.50 14.32
C ILE A 440 19.07 -4.88 15.60
N ASN A 441 18.85 -3.57 15.77
CA ASN A 441 19.23 -2.83 16.95
C ASN A 441 18.79 -3.56 18.23
N SER A 442 19.65 -3.64 19.25
CA SER A 442 19.36 -4.31 20.52
C SER A 442 18.08 -3.80 21.20
N LYS A 443 17.79 -2.50 21.12
CA LYS A 443 16.54 -1.91 21.64
C LYS A 443 15.31 -2.42 20.89
N LEU A 444 15.39 -2.46 19.56
CA LEU A 444 14.29 -2.95 18.71
C LEU A 444 14.05 -4.44 18.94
N ARG A 445 15.12 -5.22 19.13
CA ARG A 445 15.06 -6.64 19.48
C ARG A 445 14.36 -6.87 20.83
N VAL A 446 14.74 -6.11 21.86
CA VAL A 446 14.10 -6.19 23.18
C VAL A 446 12.62 -5.84 23.06
N LEU A 447 12.28 -4.79 22.32
CA LEU A 447 10.89 -4.39 22.14
C LEU A 447 10.06 -5.45 21.41
N ILE A 448 10.56 -6.01 20.31
CA ILE A 448 9.90 -7.10 19.60
C ILE A 448 9.70 -8.28 20.55
N SER A 449 10.69 -8.60 21.38
CA SER A 449 10.61 -9.69 22.35
C SER A 449 9.54 -9.43 23.42
N ASN A 450 9.51 -8.22 24.00
CA ASN A 450 8.48 -7.81 24.95
C ASN A 450 7.08 -7.87 24.32
N MET A 451 6.93 -7.41 23.07
CA MET A 451 5.67 -7.50 22.36
C MET A 451 5.24 -8.96 22.13
N ARG A 452 6.18 -9.87 21.84
CA ARG A 452 5.89 -11.32 21.73
C ARG A 452 5.40 -11.89 23.05
N GLU A 453 5.96 -11.47 24.17
CA GLU A 453 5.48 -11.87 25.50
C GLU A 453 4.09 -11.29 25.80
N GLU A 454 3.84 -10.03 25.44
CA GLU A 454 2.56 -9.36 25.68
C GLU A 454 1.39 -9.91 24.87
N ILE A 455 1.61 -10.34 23.62
CA ILE A 455 0.58 -11.01 22.80
C ILE A 455 0.37 -12.48 23.21
N GLY A 456 1.24 -13.01 24.08
CA GLY A 456 1.13 -14.33 24.65
C GLY A 456 1.44 -15.49 23.69
N THR A 457 1.12 -16.70 24.17
CA THR A 457 1.47 -17.97 23.52
C THR A 457 0.32 -18.59 22.72
N ALA A 458 -0.79 -17.86 22.53
CA ALA A 458 -1.86 -18.27 21.63
C ALA A 458 -1.30 -18.51 20.22
N LYS A 459 -1.99 -19.25 19.37
CA LYS A 459 -1.55 -19.52 17.98
C LYS A 459 -2.54 -18.99 16.96
N GLY A 460 -2.06 -18.80 15.74
CA GLY A 460 -2.87 -18.40 14.59
C GLY A 460 -3.72 -17.14 14.82
N TRP A 461 -4.99 -17.20 14.43
CA TRP A 461 -5.94 -16.08 14.52
C TRP A 461 -6.13 -15.52 15.92
N TYR A 462 -6.05 -16.33 16.97
CA TYR A 462 -6.15 -15.84 18.35
C TYR A 462 -4.97 -14.95 18.73
N ARG A 463 -3.75 -15.34 18.34
CA ARG A 463 -2.54 -14.54 18.55
C ARG A 463 -2.56 -13.25 17.72
N LEU A 464 -3.06 -13.36 16.49
CA LEU A 464 -3.28 -12.22 15.60
C LEU A 464 -4.23 -11.20 16.22
N ASN A 465 -5.32 -11.69 16.80
CA ASN A 465 -6.31 -10.85 17.44
C ASN A 465 -5.76 -10.12 18.67
N GLU A 466 -4.96 -10.79 19.51
CA GLU A 466 -4.22 -10.12 20.60
C GLU A 466 -3.33 -8.98 20.08
N LEU A 467 -2.59 -9.21 18.99
CA LEU A 467 -1.77 -8.17 18.38
C LEU A 467 -2.63 -6.96 17.98
N LEU A 468 -3.78 -7.18 17.34
CA LEU A 468 -4.70 -6.09 16.95
C LEU A 468 -5.25 -5.32 18.15
N ILE A 469 -5.58 -6.01 19.25
CA ILE A 469 -6.04 -5.39 20.49
C ILE A 469 -4.93 -4.52 21.09
N LYS A 470 -3.69 -5.01 21.15
CA LYS A 470 -2.53 -4.24 21.65
C LYS A 470 -2.23 -3.00 20.80
N LEU A 471 -2.47 -3.09 19.49
CA LEU A 471 -2.39 -1.96 18.55
C LEU A 471 -3.56 -0.97 18.67
N GLY A 472 -4.59 -1.32 19.44
CA GLY A 472 -5.83 -0.57 19.55
C GLY A 472 -6.60 -0.53 18.22
N GLU A 473 -6.40 -1.51 17.35
CA GLU A 473 -7.17 -1.73 16.12
C GLU A 473 -8.45 -2.51 16.44
N LEU A 474 -9.25 -1.98 17.37
CA LEU A 474 -10.34 -2.69 18.03
C LEU A 474 -11.45 -3.14 17.06
N ASP A 475 -11.75 -2.34 16.03
CA ASP A 475 -12.74 -2.72 15.02
C ASP A 475 -12.24 -3.87 14.14
N LYS A 476 -10.94 -3.92 13.85
CA LYS A 476 -10.34 -5.03 13.10
C LYS A 476 -10.24 -6.28 13.94
N ALA A 477 -9.88 -6.13 15.22
CA ALA A 477 -9.91 -7.21 16.18
C ALA A 477 -11.33 -7.83 16.29
N GLN A 478 -12.36 -6.99 16.32
CA GLN A 478 -13.75 -7.44 16.31
C GLN A 478 -14.11 -8.25 15.05
N LYS A 479 -13.63 -7.81 13.86
CA LYS A 479 -13.81 -8.58 12.61
C LYS A 479 -13.16 -9.96 12.71
N VAL A 480 -11.94 -10.05 13.26
CA VAL A 480 -11.25 -11.35 13.47
C VAL A 480 -12.03 -12.25 14.43
N CYS A 481 -12.54 -11.71 15.55
CA CYS A 481 -13.42 -12.48 16.44
C CYS A 481 -14.67 -13.01 15.72
N ASN A 482 -15.28 -12.21 14.84
CA ASN A 482 -16.47 -12.63 14.09
C ASN A 482 -16.14 -13.74 13.08
N LEU A 483 -14.97 -13.66 12.42
CA LEU A 483 -14.47 -14.74 11.56
C LEU A 483 -14.24 -16.03 12.36
N LEU A 484 -13.60 -15.93 13.52
CA LEU A 484 -13.38 -17.06 14.43
C LEU A 484 -14.69 -17.71 14.88
N LYS A 485 -15.72 -16.91 15.22
CA LYS A 485 -17.07 -17.41 15.55
C LYS A 485 -17.72 -18.18 14.40
N GLN A 486 -17.53 -17.72 13.17
CA GLN A 486 -18.11 -18.38 12.00
C GLN A 486 -17.40 -19.70 11.69
N LYS A 487 -16.07 -19.75 11.86
CA LYS A 487 -15.24 -20.94 11.60
C LYS A 487 -15.39 -22.01 12.69
N ASP A 488 -15.27 -21.62 13.95
CA ASP A 488 -15.28 -22.55 15.09
C ASP A 488 -16.71 -22.89 15.54
N GLY A 489 -17.73 -22.23 14.96
CA GLY A 489 -19.10 -22.20 15.45
C GLY A 489 -19.25 -21.38 16.73
N GLU A 490 -20.45 -21.33 17.32
CA GLU A 490 -20.65 -20.80 18.68
C GLU A 490 -19.92 -21.64 19.77
N ALA A 491 -19.10 -22.61 19.38
CA ALA A 491 -18.44 -23.52 20.28
C ALA A 491 -17.59 -22.76 21.30
N CYS A 492 -17.92 -23.03 22.57
CA CYS A 492 -17.24 -22.78 23.84
C CYS A 492 -15.72 -22.50 23.77
N ASN A 493 -15.28 -21.40 23.16
CA ASN A 493 -13.88 -20.98 23.24
C ASN A 493 -13.74 -19.83 24.24
N PRO A 494 -13.30 -20.11 25.48
CA PRO A 494 -13.04 -19.09 26.50
C PRO A 494 -12.16 -17.94 26.00
N MET A 495 -11.19 -18.24 25.12
CA MET A 495 -10.25 -17.25 24.61
C MET A 495 -10.94 -16.24 23.69
N LEU A 496 -11.87 -16.69 22.84
CA LEU A 496 -12.68 -15.81 21.99
C LEU A 496 -13.48 -14.81 22.84
N TYR A 497 -14.17 -15.28 23.89
CA TYR A 497 -14.94 -14.41 24.78
C TYR A 497 -14.04 -13.46 25.59
N ALA A 498 -12.87 -13.92 26.03
CA ALA A 498 -11.90 -13.04 26.70
C ALA A 498 -11.42 -11.92 25.77
N GLN A 499 -11.18 -12.22 24.50
CA GLN A 499 -10.76 -11.22 23.51
C GLN A 499 -11.87 -10.23 23.17
N LEU A 500 -13.11 -10.69 23.01
CA LEU A 500 -14.26 -9.80 22.87
C LEU A 500 -14.42 -8.87 24.08
N ALA A 501 -14.23 -9.39 25.29
CA ALA A 501 -14.28 -8.60 26.50
C ALA A 501 -13.17 -7.53 26.56
N GLN A 502 -11.95 -7.86 26.10
CA GLN A 502 -10.87 -6.89 25.95
C GLN A 502 -11.21 -5.79 24.93
N ILE A 503 -11.83 -6.16 23.80
CA ILE A 503 -12.28 -5.22 22.77
C ILE A 503 -13.35 -4.28 23.33
N ALA A 504 -14.42 -4.81 23.94
CA ALA A 504 -15.50 -4.04 24.55
C ALA A 504 -14.95 -3.06 25.62
N ARG A 505 -14.06 -3.56 26.50
CA ARG A 505 -13.37 -2.71 27.49
C ARG A 505 -12.56 -1.60 26.82
N GLY A 506 -11.87 -1.91 25.73
CA GLY A 506 -11.10 -0.93 24.95
C GLY A 506 -11.98 0.14 24.30
N LYS A 507 -13.23 -0.19 23.96
CA LYS A 507 -14.25 0.73 23.43
C LYS A 507 -14.97 1.53 24.52
N GLY A 508 -14.81 1.16 25.79
CA GLY A 508 -15.49 1.79 26.93
C GLY A 508 -16.83 1.14 27.29
N GLU A 509 -17.17 0.00 26.66
CA GLU A 509 -18.38 -0.78 26.89
C GLU A 509 -18.18 -1.71 28.10
N CYS A 510 -18.11 -1.13 29.30
CA CYS A 510 -17.72 -1.85 30.52
C CYS A 510 -18.67 -2.99 30.91
N ASP A 511 -19.98 -2.79 30.75
CA ASP A 511 -21.00 -3.79 31.14
C ASP A 511 -20.92 -5.01 30.22
N GLU A 512 -20.85 -4.78 28.90
CA GLU A 512 -20.67 -5.85 27.91
C GLU A 512 -19.35 -6.60 28.14
N ALA A 513 -18.27 -5.87 28.44
CA ALA A 513 -16.99 -6.49 28.76
C ALA A 513 -17.10 -7.43 29.98
N ALA A 514 -17.80 -7.01 31.04
CA ALA A 514 -18.00 -7.83 32.24
C ALA A 514 -18.76 -9.12 31.91
N GLU A 515 -19.88 -9.02 31.17
CA GLU A 515 -20.66 -10.19 30.75
C GLU A 515 -19.83 -11.17 29.90
N LEU A 516 -19.01 -10.65 28.98
CA LEU A 516 -18.14 -11.47 28.13
C LEU A 516 -17.03 -12.16 28.92
N TYR A 517 -16.43 -11.47 29.91
CA TYR A 517 -15.47 -12.11 30.82
C TYR A 517 -16.12 -13.21 31.65
N ASP A 518 -17.33 -12.98 32.16
CA ASP A 518 -18.05 -14.00 32.92
C ASP A 518 -18.35 -15.23 32.07
N LYS A 519 -18.78 -15.05 30.82
CA LYS A 519 -18.95 -16.15 29.85
C LYS A 519 -17.65 -16.91 29.62
N SER A 520 -16.54 -16.21 29.41
CA SER A 520 -15.20 -16.84 29.27
C SER A 520 -14.84 -17.70 30.49
N ILE A 521 -15.05 -17.17 31.70
CA ILE A 521 -14.76 -17.89 32.96
C ILE A 521 -15.65 -19.12 33.12
N GLN A 522 -16.94 -19.02 32.79
CA GLN A 522 -17.87 -20.14 32.87
C GLN A 522 -17.44 -21.31 31.98
N PHE A 523 -17.05 -21.04 30.72
CA PHE A 523 -16.58 -22.08 29.81
C PHE A 523 -15.26 -22.72 30.29
N ASN A 524 -14.31 -21.93 30.80
CA ASN A 524 -13.07 -22.46 31.38
C ASN A 524 -13.35 -23.44 32.55
N LYS A 525 -14.32 -23.12 33.41
CA LYS A 525 -14.74 -23.99 34.52
C LYS A 525 -15.40 -25.28 34.05
N GLN A 526 -16.19 -25.25 32.98
CA GLN A 526 -16.83 -26.44 32.41
C GLN A 526 -15.81 -27.36 31.75
N SER A 527 -14.90 -26.81 30.92
CA SER A 527 -13.84 -27.59 30.25
C SER A 527 -12.88 -28.24 31.27
N SER A 528 -12.53 -27.55 32.35
CA SER A 528 -11.71 -28.10 33.43
C SER A 528 -12.35 -29.26 34.19
N LYS A 529 -13.69 -29.30 34.27
CA LYS A 529 -14.43 -30.41 34.92
C LYS A 529 -14.47 -31.65 34.02
N ILE A 530 -14.65 -31.47 32.71
CA ILE A 530 -14.67 -32.56 31.72
C ILE A 530 -13.32 -33.26 31.67
N ASN A 531 -12.22 -32.51 31.56
CA ASN A 531 -10.86 -33.10 31.54
C ASN A 531 -10.51 -33.89 32.81
N LYS A 532 -11.07 -33.51 33.97
CA LYS A 532 -10.90 -34.27 35.22
C LYS A 532 -11.70 -35.58 35.23
N MET A 533 -12.84 -35.63 34.55
CA MET A 533 -13.66 -36.85 34.44
C MET A 533 -13.09 -37.85 33.43
N GLU A 534 -12.38 -37.39 32.39
CA GLU A 534 -11.72 -38.27 31.41
C GLU A 534 -10.35 -38.80 31.87
N SER A 535 -9.74 -38.18 32.89
CA SER A 535 -8.48 -38.64 33.50
C SER A 535 -8.66 -39.67 34.63
N LEU A 536 -9.90 -39.98 34.98
CA LEU A 536 -10.32 -40.99 35.96
C LEU A 536 -10.86 -42.20 35.22
#